data_AF-A0A3D2Z261-F1
#
_entry.id   AF-A0A3D2Z261-F1
#
_cell.length_a   1.000
_cell.length_b   1.000
_cell.length_c   1.000
_cell.angle_alpha   90.00
_cell.angle_beta   90.00
_cell.angle_gamma   90.00
#
_symmetry.space_group_name_H-M   'P 1'
#
loop_
_entity.id
_entity.type
_entity.pdbx_description
1 polymer ?
#
loop_
_entity_poly.entity_id
_entity_poly.type
_entity_poly.pdbx_seq_one_letter_code
_entity_poly.pdbx_strand_id
1 'polypeptide(L)' 'GLGYVLWYKALRSLTTQAAVLQLLVPVLAAAAGVAFLAEVVSLRLVTASAFILGGVALAVLSPSRTPASD' A
#
# COMPACT_ATOMS: atom_id res chain seq x y z
N GLY A 1 -9.41 -10.31 16.47
CA GLY A 1 -8.77 -9.81 17.70
C GLY A 1 -7.31 -9.44 17.48
N LEU A 2 -6.44 -10.44 17.29
CA LEU A 2 -4.99 -10.26 17.20
C LEU A 2 -4.53 -9.26 16.13
N GLY A 3 -5.13 -9.27 14.94
CA GLY A 3 -4.81 -8.28 13.89
C GLY A 3 -5.06 -6.84 14.33
N TYR A 4 -6.10 -6.59 15.13
CA TYR A 4 -6.43 -5.26 15.65
C TYR A 4 -5.42 -4.81 16.70
N VAL A 5 -4.95 -5.74 17.55
CA VAL A 5 -3.90 -5.51 18.55
C VAL A 5 -2.56 -5.18 17.85
N LEU A 6 -2.19 -5.95 16.84
CA LEU A 6 -0.99 -5.70 16.02
C LEU A 6 -1.09 -4.37 15.28
N TRP A 7 -2.27 -4.04 14.73
CA TRP A 7 -2.49 -2.79 14.02
C TRP A 7 -2.33 -1.58 14.93
N TYR A 8 -2.93 -1.57 16.13
CA TYR A 8 -2.73 -0.45 17.07
C TYR A 8 -1.29 -0.33 17.56
N LYS A 9 -0.60 -1.46 17.76
CA LYS A 9 0.81 -1.45 18.13
C LYS A 9 1.67 -0.86 17.02
N ALA A 10 1.40 -1.23 15.77
CA ALA A 10 2.09 -0.68 14.60
C ALA A 10 1.75 0.81 14.39
N LEU A 11 0.49 1.22 14.59
CA LEU A 11 0.01 2.59 14.40
C LEU A 11 0.82 3.61 15.22
N ARG A 12 1.31 3.23 16.40
CA ARG A 12 2.18 4.08 17.23
C ARG A 12 3.55 4.36 16.64
N SER A 13 4.04 3.55 15.70
CA SER A 13 5.40 3.66 15.14
C SER A 13 5.42 3.87 13.63
N LEU A 14 4.28 4.19 13.00
CA LEU A 14 4.22 4.38 11.55
C LEU A 14 4.88 5.70 11.14
N THR A 15 5.85 5.60 10.24
CA THR A 15 6.39 6.73 9.47
C THR A 15 5.53 6.95 8.23
N THR A 16 5.68 8.12 7.57
CA THR A 16 4.95 8.44 6.33
C THR A 16 5.10 7.36 5.26
N GLN A 17 6.30 6.77 5.14
CA GLN A 17 6.56 5.67 4.20
C GLN A 17 5.79 4.41 4.57
N ALA A 18 5.70 4.06 5.85
CA ALA A 18 4.93 2.90 6.30
C ALA A 18 3.42 3.07 6.08
N ALA A 19 2.91 4.31 6.18
CA ALA A 19 1.52 4.63 5.85
C ALA A 19 1.24 4.48 4.34
N VAL A 20 2.16 4.93 3.48
CA VAL A 20 2.06 4.74 2.01
C VAL A 20 2.06 3.26 1.65
N LEU A 21 2.89 2.43 2.29
CA LEU A 21 2.92 0.99 2.06
C LEU A 21 1.61 0.29 2.47
N GLN A 22 0.77 0.86 3.35
CA GLN A 22 -0.55 0.29 3.65
C GLN A 22 -1.49 0.28 2.44
N LEU A 23 -1.25 1.13 1.44
CA LEU A 23 -2.01 1.10 0.19
C LEU A 23 -1.78 -0.20 -0.59
N LEU A 24 -0.73 -0.98 -0.29
CA LEU A 24 -0.52 -2.29 -0.90
C LEU A 24 -1.50 -3.36 -0.39
N VAL A 25 -2.08 -3.19 0.80
CA VAL A 25 -3.03 -4.16 1.41
C VAL A 25 -4.19 -4.50 0.46
N PRO A 26 -4.91 -3.55 -0.14
CA PRO A 26 -5.97 -3.85 -1.10
C PRO A 26 -5.47 -4.58 -2.36
N VAL A 27 -4.25 -4.30 -2.83
CA VAL A 27 -3.67 -5.01 -3.99
C VAL A 27 -3.35 -6.46 -3.63
N LEU A 28 -2.79 -6.71 -2.45
CA LEU A 28 -2.52 -8.05 -1.95
C LEU A 28 -3.82 -8.82 -1.68
N ALA A 29 -4.85 -8.16 -1.16
CA ALA A 29 -6.17 -8.75 -0.96
C ALA A 29 -6.80 -9.17 -2.30
N ALA A 30 -6.73 -8.31 -3.32
CA ALA A 30 -7.20 -8.63 -4.66
C ALA A 30 -6.42 -9.81 -5.29
N ALA A 31 -5.10 -9.84 -5.14
CA ALA A 31 -4.28 -10.96 -5.62
C ALA A 31 -4.63 -12.28 -4.91
N ALA A 32 -4.85 -12.24 -3.60
CA ALA A 32 -5.30 -13.40 -2.84
C ALA A 32 -6.71 -13.86 -3.26
N GLY A 33 -7.64 -12.94 -3.55
CA GLY A 33 -8.96 -13.26 -4.09
C GLY A 33 -8.89 -13.98 -5.44
N VAL A 34 -8.05 -13.50 -6.35
CA VAL A 34 -7.81 -14.18 -7.64
C VAL A 34 -7.19 -15.57 -7.43
N ALA A 35 -6.18 -15.69 -6.56
CA ALA A 35 -5.42 -16.93 -6.37
C ALA A 35 -6.18 -18.01 -5.60
N PHE A 36 -6.90 -17.64 -4.53
CA PHE A 36 -7.54 -18.59 -3.62
C PHE A 36 -9.06 -18.72 -3.84
N LEU A 37 -9.72 -17.67 -4.34
CA LEU A 37 -11.17 -17.65 -4.56
C LEU A 37 -11.53 -17.72 -6.06
N ALA A 38 -10.54 -17.81 -6.96
CA ALA A 38 -10.72 -17.83 -8.41
C ALA A 38 -11.56 -16.63 -8.93
N GLU A 39 -11.42 -15.47 -8.30
CA GLU A 39 -12.10 -14.25 -8.75
C GLU A 39 -11.69 -13.89 -10.18
N VAL A 40 -12.67 -13.48 -10.99
CA VAL A 40 -12.43 -13.08 -12.38
C VAL A 40 -11.59 -11.81 -12.41
N VAL A 41 -10.44 -11.89 -13.10
CA VAL A 41 -9.59 -10.72 -13.34
C VAL A 41 -10.34 -9.74 -14.24
N SER A 42 -10.90 -8.71 -13.62
CA SER A 42 -11.62 -7.65 -14.32
C SER A 42 -10.69 -6.50 -14.69
N LEU A 43 -11.03 -5.78 -15.76
CA LEU A 43 -10.29 -4.61 -16.21
C LEU A 43 -10.26 -3.50 -15.14
N ARG A 44 -11.32 -3.42 -14.30
CA ARG A 44 -11.38 -2.56 -13.12
C ARG A 44 -10.34 -2.94 -12.06
N LEU A 45 -10.17 -4.23 -11.80
CA LEU A 45 -9.19 -4.73 -10.82
C LEU A 45 -7.76 -4.40 -11.29
N VAL A 46 -7.47 -4.66 -12.56
CA VAL A 46 -6.15 -4.37 -13.16
C VAL A 46 -5.82 -2.87 -13.09
N THR A 47 -6.74 -2.01 -13.53
CA THR A 47 -6.52 -0.56 -13.55
C THR A 47 -6.42 0.03 -12.15
N ALA A 48 -7.27 -0.40 -11.20
CA ALA A 48 -7.18 0.02 -9.81
C ALA A 48 -5.85 -0.39 -9.16
N SER A 49 -5.41 -1.64 -9.34
CA SER A 49 -4.11 -2.11 -8.84
C SER A 49 -2.95 -1.32 -9.45
N ALA A 50 -3.01 -1.01 -10.75
CA ALA A 50 -1.98 -0.20 -11.40
C ALA A 50 -1.90 1.23 -10.82
N PHE A 51 -3.04 1.90 -10.59
CA PHE A 51 -3.05 3.23 -9.97
C PHE A 51 -2.50 3.22 -8.55
N ILE A 52 -2.87 2.21 -7.75
CA ILE A 52 -2.37 2.07 -6.38
C ILE A 52 -0.86 1.85 -6.38
N LEU A 53 -0.36 0.90 -7.16
CA LEU A 53 1.07 0.61 -7.25
C LEU A 53 1.86 1.80 -7.79
N GLY A 54 1.34 2.50 -8.80
CA GLY A 54 1.94 3.71 -9.33
C GLY A 54 2.02 4.83 -8.30
N GLY A 55 0.93 5.08 -7.55
CA GLY A 55 0.92 6.08 -6.48
C GLY A 55 1.89 5.76 -5.34
N VAL A 56 1.97 4.50 -4.93
CA VAL A 56 2.95 4.02 -3.94
C VAL A 56 4.37 4.24 -4.44
N ALA A 57 4.66 3.87 -5.69
CA ALA A 57 5.98 4.02 -6.27
C ALA A 57 6.41 5.50 -6.30
N LEU A 58 5.53 6.41 -6.73
CA LEU A 58 5.83 7.85 -6.74
C LEU A 58 6.09 8.39 -5.33
N ALA A 59 5.29 7.99 -4.35
CA ALA A 59 5.43 8.46 -2.97
C ALA A 59 6.70 7.94 -2.29
N VAL A 60 7.13 6.71 -2.59
CA VAL A 60 8.36 6.13 -2.05
C VAL A 60 9.61 6.66 -2.75
N LEU A 61 9.53 6.88 -4.08
CA LEU A 61 10.68 7.35 -4.88
C LEU A 61 10.85 8.87 -4.88
N SER A 62 9.93 9.63 -4.29
CA SER A 62 10.03 11.08 -4.20
C SER A 62 11.26 11.49 -3.37
N PRO A 63 12.24 12.20 -3.95
CA PRO A 63 13.41 12.64 -3.21
C PRO A 63 12.98 13.59 -2.09
N SER A 64 13.40 13.30 -0.86
CA SER A 64 13.35 14.26 0.24
C SER A 64 14.21 15.45 -0.14
N ARG A 65 13.58 16.58 -0.51
CA ARG A 65 14.27 17.85 -0.72
C ARG A 65 14.88 18.26 0.62
N THR A 66 16.18 18.00 0.80
CA THR A 66 16.95 18.60 1.89
C THR A 66 16.95 20.11 1.64
N PRO A 67 16.41 20.94 2.55
CA PRO A 67 16.53 22.39 2.42
C PRO A 67 18.02 22.73 2.41
N ALA A 68 18.46 23.49 1.39
CA ALA A 68 19.82 24.01 1.36
C ALA A 68 20.04 24.85 2.63
N SER A 69 20.99 24.45 3.46
CA SER A 69 21.49 25.28 4.56
C SER A 69 22.46 26.29 3.96
N ASP A 70 22.03 27.55 3.89
CA ASP A 70 22.90 28.71 3.68
C ASP A 70 23.81 28.96 4.90
#